data_AF-A0A7J4URC0-F1
#
_entry.id   AF-A0A7J4URC0-F1
#
_cell.length_a   1.000
_cell.length_b   1.000
_cell.length_c   1.000
_cell.angle_alpha   90.00
_cell.angle_beta   90.00
_cell.angle_gamma   90.00
#
_symmetry.space_group_name_H-M   'P 1'
#
loop_
_entity.id
_entity.type
_entity.pdbx_description
1 polymer ?
#
loop_
_entity_poly.entity_id
_entity_poly.type
_entity_poly.pdbx_seq_one_letter_code
_entity_poly.pdbx_strand_id
1 'polypeptide(L)'
;SNNLSSSNIDFTVYERGTKPPDGVVKYELRVIGERSTIPADQLGEHTLAIVDEEGELTYFNTTEIEPNGKKQFFPPPSQGILLTDTVLLKNPNSTFHKEGFFGQHIPNTPHIQLSLVEAAYLCNCGLLSINGNVLHQGRKTEGDLFDHRLSVYTVLRKRGLIPKTGFKFGFDFRVYQDFNTTENVLHSEYLVKVIKSEHVFSTKELSLNVRLAVGVRKRTLFAIVDGSSNIRWVLVERVTP
;
A
#
# COMPACT_ATOMS: atom_id res chain seq x y z
N SER A 1 16.74 -2.41 -32.67
CA SER A 1 15.90 -3.62 -32.62
C SER A 1 14.84 -3.42 -31.56
N ASN A 2 13.59 -3.53 -31.99
CA ASN A 2 12.33 -3.58 -31.23
C ASN A 2 11.78 -2.29 -30.61
N ASN A 3 10.86 -1.69 -31.39
CA ASN A 3 9.76 -0.81 -31.04
C ASN A 3 9.11 -1.10 -29.68
N LEU A 4 9.13 -0.12 -28.78
CA LEU A 4 8.21 0.03 -27.63
C LEU A 4 7.03 0.94 -28.03
N SER A 5 6.39 0.68 -29.17
CA SER A 5 5.27 1.49 -29.68
C SER A 5 3.94 0.73 -29.62
N SER A 6 3.25 0.84 -28.49
CA SER A 6 1.78 0.99 -28.45
C SER A 6 1.40 1.33 -27.00
N SER A 7 1.45 2.60 -26.63
CA SER A 7 0.73 3.04 -25.44
C SER A 7 -0.75 2.76 -25.70
N ASN A 8 -1.39 2.04 -24.78
CA ASN A 8 -2.78 1.57 -24.92
C ASN A 8 -3.77 2.70 -24.61
N ILE A 9 -3.56 3.85 -25.26
CA ILE A 9 -4.25 5.13 -25.03
C ILE A 9 -5.23 5.34 -26.19
N ASP A 10 -6.50 5.52 -25.85
CA ASP A 10 -7.57 5.74 -26.81
C ASP A 10 -7.73 7.23 -27.15
N PHE A 11 -7.52 8.11 -26.16
CA PHE A 11 -7.66 9.55 -26.34
C PHE A 11 -6.59 10.34 -25.58
N THR A 12 -6.10 11.41 -26.19
CA THR A 12 -5.25 12.42 -25.51
C THR A 12 -6.06 13.68 -25.30
N VAL A 13 -6.24 14.07 -24.04
CA VAL A 13 -6.96 15.29 -23.64
C VAL A 13 -5.95 16.35 -23.27
N TYR A 14 -6.05 17.52 -23.89
CA TYR A 14 -5.15 18.66 -23.65
C TYR A 14 -5.72 19.64 -22.63
N GLU A 15 -4.85 20.41 -21.97
CA GLU A 15 -5.28 21.52 -21.12
C GLU A 15 -6.06 22.57 -21.93
N ARG A 16 -7.01 23.23 -21.26
CA ARG A 16 -7.89 24.21 -21.91
C ARG A 16 -7.06 25.32 -22.56
N GLY A 17 -7.30 25.54 -23.85
CA GLY A 17 -6.62 26.58 -24.63
C GLY A 17 -5.32 26.11 -25.30
N THR A 18 -4.92 24.86 -25.08
CA THR A 18 -3.76 24.25 -25.74
C THR A 18 -4.22 23.24 -26.79
N LYS A 19 -3.42 23.03 -27.85
CA LYS A 19 -3.70 22.08 -28.92
C LYS A 19 -2.39 21.61 -29.57
N PRO A 20 -2.38 20.46 -30.27
CA PRO A 20 -1.20 20.00 -30.99
C PRO A 20 -0.67 21.05 -31.98
N PRO A 21 0.65 21.09 -32.23
CA PRO A 21 1.67 20.18 -31.72
C PRO A 21 2.24 20.53 -30.33
N ASP A 22 2.07 21.77 -29.86
CA ASP A 22 2.75 22.29 -28.65
C ASP A 22 1.85 22.29 -27.39
N GLY A 23 0.77 21.50 -27.40
CA GLY A 23 -0.22 21.49 -26.33
C GLY A 23 0.22 20.68 -25.11
N VAL A 24 -0.14 21.14 -23.91
CA VAL A 24 0.11 20.41 -22.66
C VAL A 24 -0.94 19.32 -22.50
N VAL A 25 -0.51 18.06 -22.45
CA VAL A 25 -1.42 16.91 -22.22
C VAL A 25 -1.90 16.96 -20.77
N LYS A 26 -3.23 17.01 -20.58
CA LYS A 26 -3.88 16.94 -19.28
C LYS A 26 -4.15 15.49 -18.86
N TYR A 27 -4.66 14.67 -19.79
CA TYR A 27 -4.94 13.25 -19.53
C TYR A 27 -4.65 12.40 -20.77
N GLU A 28 -4.00 11.26 -20.56
CA GLU A 28 -4.02 10.15 -21.50
C GLU A 28 -5.10 9.17 -21.06
N LEU A 29 -6.15 9.01 -21.86
CA LEU A 29 -7.33 8.23 -21.51
C LEU A 29 -7.29 6.85 -22.15
N ARG A 30 -7.60 5.84 -21.34
CA ARG A 30 -7.90 4.48 -21.77
C ARG A 30 -9.33 4.12 -21.38
N VAL A 31 -10.16 3.79 -22.36
CA VAL A 31 -11.58 3.47 -22.18
C VAL A 31 -11.75 1.99 -21.92
N ILE A 32 -12.46 1.64 -20.85
CA ILE A 32 -12.61 0.27 -20.40
C ILE A 32 -14.07 0.02 -19.99
N GLY A 33 -14.70 -1.05 -20.49
CA GLY A 33 -16.06 -1.42 -20.06
C GLY A 33 -16.08 -2.09 -18.69
N GLU A 34 -17.18 -1.95 -17.93
CA GLU A 34 -17.34 -2.46 -16.55
C GLU A 34 -17.24 -3.99 -16.35
N ARG A 35 -17.18 -4.78 -17.43
CA ARG A 35 -16.98 -6.23 -17.38
C ARG A 35 -15.59 -6.66 -17.85
N SER A 36 -14.74 -5.70 -18.18
CA SER A 36 -13.38 -5.94 -18.64
C SER A 36 -12.44 -6.21 -17.47
N THR A 37 -11.24 -6.66 -17.83
CA THR A 37 -10.14 -6.87 -16.90
C THR A 37 -8.99 -5.90 -17.18
N ILE A 38 -8.20 -5.63 -16.14
CA ILE A 38 -7.05 -4.72 -16.18
C ILE A 38 -5.87 -5.46 -15.53
N PRO A 39 -4.91 -5.95 -16.32
CA PRO A 39 -3.64 -6.43 -15.80
C PRO A 39 -2.95 -5.35 -14.96
N ALA A 40 -2.41 -5.73 -13.79
CA ALA A 40 -1.80 -4.78 -12.86
C ALA A 40 -0.57 -4.07 -13.46
N ASP A 41 0.17 -4.76 -14.33
CA ASP A 41 1.32 -4.21 -15.04
C ASP A 41 0.96 -3.07 -16.01
N GLN A 42 -0.29 -3.02 -16.47
CA GLN A 42 -0.84 -1.98 -17.34
C GLN A 42 -1.37 -0.76 -16.57
N LEU A 43 -1.29 -0.73 -15.24
CA LEU A 43 -1.58 0.49 -14.47
C LEU A 43 -0.33 1.39 -14.43
N GLY A 44 -0.55 2.71 -14.32
CA GLY A 44 0.51 3.72 -14.23
C GLY A 44 0.50 4.66 -15.43
N GLU A 45 0.66 5.95 -15.14
CA GLU A 45 0.81 7.05 -16.12
C GLU A 45 -0.34 7.23 -17.13
N HIS A 46 -1.57 6.84 -16.78
CA HIS A 46 -2.76 7.16 -17.57
C HIS A 46 -4.03 7.21 -16.73
N THR A 47 -5.08 7.78 -17.30
CA THR A 47 -6.42 7.82 -16.71
C THR A 47 -7.32 6.77 -17.36
N LEU A 48 -7.92 5.93 -16.51
CA LEU A 48 -8.93 4.97 -16.91
C LEU A 48 -10.30 5.66 -16.97
N ALA A 49 -10.99 5.55 -18.09
CA ALA A 49 -12.38 5.93 -18.26
C ALA A 49 -13.25 4.67 -18.27
N ILE A 50 -13.83 4.33 -17.11
CA ILE A 50 -14.66 3.13 -16.97
C ILE A 50 -16.10 3.46 -17.35
N VAL A 51 -16.62 2.78 -18.36
CA VAL A 51 -18.02 2.88 -18.82
C VAL A 51 -18.83 1.75 -18.19
N ASP A 52 -19.89 2.09 -17.48
CA ASP A 52 -20.81 1.09 -16.92
C ASP A 52 -21.94 0.66 -17.88
N GLU A 53 -22.81 -0.24 -17.43
CA GLU A 53 -23.90 -0.78 -18.25
C GLU A 53 -25.03 0.22 -18.53
N GLU A 54 -25.08 1.33 -17.79
CA GLU A 54 -26.01 2.44 -18.02
C GLU A 54 -25.37 3.54 -18.89
N GLY A 55 -24.09 3.37 -19.26
CA GLY A 55 -23.33 4.34 -20.05
C GLY A 55 -22.74 5.47 -19.21
N GLU A 56 -22.76 5.39 -17.88
CA GLU A 56 -22.09 6.36 -17.02
C GLU A 56 -20.57 6.15 -17.01
N LEU A 57 -19.84 7.26 -16.92
CA LEU A 57 -18.39 7.29 -16.91
C LEU A 57 -17.86 7.54 -15.50
N THR A 58 -16.95 6.68 -15.04
CA THR A 58 -16.12 6.92 -13.86
C THR A 58 -14.65 6.96 -14.26
N TYR A 59 -13.96 8.02 -13.85
CA TYR A 59 -12.55 8.22 -14.17
C TYR A 59 -11.64 7.89 -12.98
N PHE A 60 -10.58 7.14 -13.26
CA PHE A 60 -9.53 6.83 -12.30
C PHE A 60 -8.17 7.22 -12.86
N ASN A 61 -7.53 8.22 -12.26
CA ASN A 61 -6.15 8.54 -12.58
C ASN A 61 -5.23 7.49 -11.95
N THR A 62 -4.28 6.95 -12.72
CA THR A 62 -3.26 6.01 -12.27
C THR A 62 -1.90 6.65 -12.42
N THR A 63 -1.11 6.67 -11.36
CA THR A 63 0.19 7.36 -11.35
C THR A 63 1.19 6.51 -10.58
N GLU A 64 2.37 6.31 -11.16
CA GLU A 64 3.48 5.73 -10.44
C GLU A 64 4.06 6.76 -9.48
N ILE A 65 4.21 6.38 -8.23
CA ILE A 65 4.77 7.25 -7.20
C ILE A 65 5.90 6.56 -6.47
N GLU A 66 6.72 7.33 -5.78
CA GLU A 66 7.64 6.80 -4.79
C GLU A 66 7.15 7.23 -3.41
N PRO A 67 6.42 6.38 -2.67
CA PRO A 67 5.89 6.78 -1.37
C PRO A 67 7.06 6.98 -0.40
N ASN A 68 7.08 8.16 0.24
CA ASN A 68 8.08 8.55 1.21
C ASN A 68 7.42 9.09 2.49
N GLY A 69 7.99 8.77 3.64
CA GLY A 69 7.58 9.27 4.94
C GLY A 69 8.63 10.22 5.52
N LYS A 70 8.34 10.80 6.69
CA LYS A 70 9.18 11.86 7.25
C LYS A 70 10.38 11.37 8.03
N LYS A 71 10.26 10.24 8.74
CA LYS A 71 11.31 9.79 9.67
C LYS A 71 11.36 8.27 9.78
N GLN A 72 12.53 7.72 9.51
CA GLN A 72 12.84 6.34 9.88
C GLN A 72 13.12 6.24 11.38
N PHE A 73 12.57 5.22 12.02
CA PHE A 73 12.74 4.98 13.45
C PHE A 73 13.10 3.52 13.72
N PHE A 74 14.05 3.32 14.63
CA PHE A 74 14.49 2.02 15.10
C PHE A 74 14.40 1.98 16.63
N PRO A 75 13.59 1.08 17.22
CA PRO A 75 13.54 0.94 18.66
C PRO A 75 14.81 0.26 19.20
N PRO A 76 15.12 0.41 20.50
CA PRO A 76 16.16 -0.38 21.15
C PRO A 76 15.89 -1.90 21.03
N PRO A 77 16.93 -2.75 21.04
CA PRO A 77 16.77 -4.20 21.00
C PRO A 77 15.85 -4.73 22.11
N SER A 78 15.03 -5.73 21.79
CA SER A 78 14.10 -6.36 22.74
C SER A 78 13.98 -7.87 22.53
N GLN A 79 13.34 -8.54 23.49
CA GLN A 79 12.99 -9.96 23.41
C GLN A 79 11.49 -10.14 23.26
N GLY A 80 11.08 -11.05 22.39
CA GLY A 80 9.68 -11.38 22.13
C GLY A 80 9.37 -12.86 22.33
N ILE A 81 8.12 -13.12 22.70
CA ILE A 81 7.56 -14.48 22.82
C ILE A 81 6.66 -14.70 21.61
N LEU A 82 7.02 -15.65 20.75
CA LEU A 82 6.18 -16.05 19.62
C LEU A 82 4.96 -16.80 20.15
N LEU A 83 3.78 -16.29 19.79
CA LEU A 83 2.48 -16.94 19.97
C LEU A 83 2.00 -17.45 18.60
N THR A 84 0.77 -17.98 18.54
CA THR A 84 0.22 -18.53 17.30
C THR A 84 0.24 -17.52 16.15
N ASP A 85 -0.34 -16.33 16.33
CA ASP A 85 -0.51 -15.36 15.24
C ASP A 85 0.13 -14.00 15.53
N THR A 86 0.84 -13.89 16.65
CA THR A 86 1.39 -12.63 17.18
C THR A 86 2.70 -12.87 17.92
N VAL A 87 3.44 -11.78 18.19
CA VAL A 87 4.59 -11.82 19.09
C VAL A 87 4.33 -10.87 20.26
N LEU A 88 4.49 -11.38 21.49
CA LEU A 88 4.33 -10.61 22.71
C LEU A 88 5.67 -10.03 23.16
N LEU A 89 5.72 -8.71 23.36
CA LEU A 89 6.81 -8.02 24.05
C LEU A 89 6.38 -7.74 25.50
N LYS A 90 7.11 -8.30 26.46
CA LYS A 90 6.85 -8.08 27.89
C LYS A 90 7.51 -6.79 28.36
N ASN A 91 6.70 -5.78 28.66
CA ASN A 91 7.15 -4.48 29.19
C ASN A 91 8.31 -3.87 28.38
N PRO A 92 8.18 -3.75 27.05
CA PRO A 92 9.24 -3.21 26.21
C PRO A 92 9.46 -1.72 26.48
N ASN A 93 10.56 -1.18 25.97
CA ASN A 93 10.77 0.26 25.96
C ASN A 93 9.58 0.96 25.30
N SER A 94 9.05 2.01 25.94
CA SER A 94 7.86 2.72 25.46
C SER A 94 8.03 3.32 24.05
N THR A 95 9.26 3.54 23.58
CA THR A 95 9.55 4.06 22.24
C THR A 95 9.11 3.13 21.11
N PHE A 96 8.96 1.81 21.36
CA PHE A 96 8.40 0.87 20.39
C PHE A 96 7.06 1.36 19.83
N HIS A 97 6.14 1.77 20.71
CA HIS A 97 4.83 2.26 20.30
C HIS A 97 4.78 3.79 20.19
N LYS A 98 5.38 4.52 21.15
CA LYS A 98 5.29 5.98 21.19
C LYS A 98 6.02 6.69 20.05
N GLU A 99 7.10 6.11 19.54
CA GLU A 99 7.88 6.73 18.45
C GLU A 99 7.82 5.88 17.17
N GLY A 100 7.88 4.56 17.30
CA GLY A 100 7.85 3.64 16.15
C GLY A 100 6.47 3.19 15.71
N PHE A 101 5.43 3.42 16.54
CA PHE A 101 4.08 2.93 16.34
C PHE A 101 4.01 1.41 16.05
N PHE A 102 4.97 0.64 16.55
CA PHE A 102 4.98 -0.81 16.43
C PHE A 102 3.94 -1.43 17.36
N GLY A 103 3.26 -2.48 16.88
CA GLY A 103 2.31 -3.26 17.64
C GLY A 103 1.12 -2.48 18.20
N GLN A 104 0.47 -3.07 19.18
CA GLN A 104 -0.63 -2.49 19.93
C GLN A 104 -0.45 -2.82 21.41
N HIS A 105 -0.73 -1.85 22.29
CA HIS A 105 -0.76 -2.12 23.73
C HIS A 105 -1.87 -3.11 24.08
N ILE A 106 -1.55 -4.08 24.91
CA ILE A 106 -2.55 -4.95 25.52
C ILE A 106 -3.24 -4.15 26.65
N PRO A 107 -4.58 -4.02 26.64
CA PRO A 107 -5.31 -3.25 27.63
C PRO A 107 -4.91 -3.59 29.06
N ASN A 108 -4.73 -2.56 29.90
CA ASN A 108 -4.37 -2.68 31.32
C ASN A 108 -3.04 -3.41 31.62
N THR A 109 -2.13 -3.48 30.64
CA THR A 109 -0.78 -4.05 30.84
C THR A 109 0.28 -3.16 30.20
N PRO A 110 1.56 -3.25 30.62
CA PRO A 110 2.64 -2.58 29.92
C PRO A 110 3.10 -3.36 28.67
N HIS A 111 2.42 -4.43 28.28
CA HIS A 111 2.84 -5.30 27.18
C HIS A 111 2.41 -4.77 25.81
N ILE A 112 3.19 -5.09 24.79
CA ILE A 112 2.89 -4.77 23.40
C ILE A 112 2.74 -6.08 22.63
N GLN A 113 1.68 -6.17 21.83
CA GLN A 113 1.49 -7.24 20.87
C GLN A 113 1.89 -6.76 19.47
N LEU A 114 2.82 -7.46 18.84
CA LEU A 114 3.20 -7.28 17.44
C LEU A 114 2.42 -8.26 16.56
N SER A 115 2.08 -7.82 15.35
CA SER A 115 1.74 -8.75 14.26
C SER A 115 2.97 -9.52 13.79
N LEU A 116 2.79 -10.66 13.12
CA LEU A 116 3.89 -11.46 12.57
C LEU A 116 4.75 -10.65 11.58
N VAL A 117 4.13 -9.80 10.74
CA VAL A 117 4.85 -8.94 9.79
C VAL A 117 5.73 -7.89 10.51
N GLU A 118 5.19 -7.23 11.55
CA GLU A 118 5.97 -6.28 12.37
C GLU A 118 7.14 -6.97 13.06
N ALA A 119 6.90 -8.15 13.63
CA ALA A 119 7.93 -8.93 14.32
C ALA A 119 9.00 -9.44 13.37
N ALA A 120 8.63 -9.95 12.19
CA ALA A 120 9.56 -10.39 11.16
C ALA A 120 10.46 -9.25 10.67
N TYR A 121 9.89 -8.06 10.44
CA TYR A 121 10.67 -6.86 10.12
C TYR A 121 11.70 -6.54 11.21
N LEU A 122 11.28 -6.50 12.48
CA LEU A 122 12.18 -6.19 13.59
C LEU A 122 13.26 -7.26 13.80
N CYS A 123 12.95 -8.54 13.59
CA CYS A 123 13.93 -9.63 13.61
C CYS A 123 14.96 -9.46 12.48
N ASN A 124 14.51 -9.16 11.26
CA ASN A 124 15.40 -8.92 10.11
C ASN A 124 16.31 -7.70 10.31
N CYS A 125 15.86 -6.70 11.07
CA CYS A 125 16.69 -5.56 11.47
C CYS A 125 17.64 -5.85 12.65
N GLY A 126 17.58 -7.03 13.27
CA GLY A 126 18.36 -7.36 14.47
C GLY A 126 17.88 -6.65 15.74
N LEU A 127 16.66 -6.09 15.75
CA LEU A 127 16.11 -5.32 16.86
C LEU A 127 15.16 -6.13 17.75
N LEU A 128 14.80 -7.33 17.33
CA LEU A 128 13.97 -8.25 18.09
C LEU A 128 14.58 -9.65 18.06
N SER A 129 14.81 -10.21 19.24
CA SER A 129 15.17 -11.61 19.41
C SER A 129 13.96 -12.40 19.89
N ILE A 130 13.67 -13.53 19.24
CA ILE A 130 12.57 -14.42 19.62
C ILE A 130 13.07 -15.86 19.73
N ASN A 131 12.46 -16.64 20.62
CA ASN A 131 12.66 -18.09 20.61
C ASN A 131 11.61 -18.71 19.66
N GLY A 132 12.04 -19.05 18.44
CA GLY A 132 11.19 -19.58 17.37
C GLY A 132 11.47 -18.95 16.01
N ASN A 133 10.67 -19.29 15.01
CA ASN A 133 10.83 -18.79 13.64
C ASN A 133 9.56 -18.04 13.18
N VAL A 134 9.58 -16.71 13.30
CA VAL A 134 8.46 -15.85 12.90
C VAL A 134 8.17 -15.91 11.40
N LEU A 135 9.19 -16.12 10.55
CA LEU A 135 8.99 -16.25 9.10
C LEU A 135 8.23 -17.52 8.77
N HIS A 136 8.61 -18.64 9.40
CA HIS A 136 7.89 -19.91 9.26
C HIS A 136 6.44 -19.76 9.75
N GLN A 137 6.22 -19.12 10.90
CA GLN A 137 4.88 -18.92 11.42
C GLN A 137 4.03 -18.01 10.51
N GLY A 138 4.61 -16.93 9.98
CA GLY A 138 3.95 -16.05 9.02
C GLY A 138 3.48 -16.77 7.76
N ARG A 139 4.37 -17.58 7.15
CA ARG A 139 4.04 -18.41 5.98
C ARG A 139 3.00 -19.47 6.29
N LYS A 140 3.00 -20.03 7.50
CA LYS A 140 1.97 -20.98 7.93
C LYS A 140 0.59 -20.30 8.04
N THR A 141 0.53 -19.05 8.49
CA THR A 141 -0.73 -18.32 8.69
C THR A 141 -1.27 -17.71 7.39
N GLU A 142 -0.42 -17.16 6.52
CA GLU A 142 -0.86 -16.39 5.35
C GLU A 142 -0.33 -16.91 3.99
N GLY A 143 0.46 -17.98 3.98
CA GLY A 143 1.10 -18.50 2.77
C GLY A 143 2.07 -17.49 2.13
N ASP A 144 2.14 -17.50 0.80
CA ASP A 144 3.00 -16.62 0.01
C ASP A 144 2.70 -15.12 0.23
N LEU A 145 1.46 -14.79 0.60
CA LEU A 145 1.07 -13.41 0.88
C LEU A 145 1.90 -12.81 2.02
N PHE A 146 2.33 -13.63 2.98
CA PHE A 146 3.17 -13.18 4.09
C PHE A 146 4.48 -12.55 3.60
N ASP A 147 5.18 -13.22 2.68
CA ASP A 147 6.47 -12.75 2.18
C ASP A 147 6.29 -11.45 1.37
N HIS A 148 5.22 -11.34 0.57
CA HIS A 148 4.92 -10.11 -0.18
C HIS A 148 4.58 -8.95 0.77
N ARG A 149 3.76 -9.20 1.79
CA ARG A 149 3.44 -8.21 2.83
C ARG A 149 4.67 -7.79 3.60
N LEU A 150 5.58 -8.72 3.91
CA LEU A 150 6.84 -8.42 4.60
C LEU A 150 7.78 -7.57 3.74
N SER A 151 7.91 -7.85 2.44
CA SER A 151 8.70 -7.02 1.52
C SER A 151 8.16 -5.61 1.44
N VAL A 152 6.84 -5.44 1.22
CA VAL A 152 6.16 -4.14 1.20
C VAL A 152 6.33 -3.40 2.52
N TYR A 153 6.08 -4.06 3.65
CA TYR A 153 6.24 -3.49 4.99
C TYR A 153 7.67 -2.98 5.21
N THR A 154 8.66 -3.76 4.78
CA THR A 154 10.08 -3.43 4.91
C THR A 154 10.44 -2.19 4.10
N VAL A 155 9.99 -2.09 2.84
CA VAL A 155 10.25 -0.91 2.00
C VAL A 155 9.58 0.33 2.59
N LEU A 156 8.32 0.23 3.02
CA LEU A 156 7.61 1.34 3.67
C LEU A 156 8.38 1.84 4.91
N ARG A 157 8.77 0.94 5.81
CA ARG A 157 9.55 1.30 7.01
C ARG A 157 10.90 1.91 6.68
N LYS A 158 11.61 1.37 5.68
CA LYS A 158 12.90 1.93 5.21
C LYS A 158 12.76 3.34 4.65
N ARG A 159 11.61 3.66 4.05
CA ARG A 159 11.29 5.00 3.53
C ARG A 159 10.66 5.93 4.57
N GLY A 160 10.70 5.57 5.86
CA GLY A 160 10.17 6.39 6.95
C GLY A 160 8.64 6.43 7.02
N LEU A 161 7.94 5.53 6.32
CA LEU A 161 6.49 5.36 6.42
C LEU A 161 6.14 4.40 7.56
N ILE A 162 4.93 4.53 8.09
CA ILE A 162 4.45 3.76 9.23
C ILE A 162 3.25 2.91 8.78
N PRO A 163 3.46 1.67 8.30
CA PRO A 163 2.37 0.74 8.01
C PRO A 163 1.77 0.14 9.29
N LYS A 164 0.44 0.19 9.39
CA LYS A 164 -0.38 -0.57 10.35
C LYS A 164 -1.37 -1.44 9.61
N THR A 165 -1.98 -2.42 10.27
CA THR A 165 -3.00 -3.28 9.66
C THR A 165 -4.10 -2.48 8.94
N GLY A 166 -4.35 -2.77 7.66
CA GLY A 166 -5.42 -2.18 6.87
C GLY A 166 -6.76 -2.93 7.00
N PHE A 167 -6.82 -3.98 7.82
CA PHE A 167 -7.93 -4.94 7.86
C PHE A 167 -9.32 -4.31 7.94
N LYS A 168 -9.49 -3.27 8.77
CA LYS A 168 -10.77 -2.55 8.93
C LYS A 168 -11.28 -1.86 7.65
N PHE A 169 -10.44 -1.76 6.62
CA PHE A 169 -10.76 -1.14 5.33
C PHE A 169 -10.73 -2.14 4.16
N GLY A 170 -10.40 -3.41 4.39
CA GLY A 170 -10.21 -4.40 3.32
C GLY A 170 -8.83 -4.34 2.64
N PHE A 171 -7.87 -3.64 3.25
CA PHE A 171 -6.50 -3.45 2.74
C PHE A 171 -5.46 -4.16 3.61
N ASP A 172 -4.26 -4.38 3.07
CA ASP A 172 -3.16 -4.98 3.83
C ASP A 172 -2.61 -4.02 4.87
N PHE A 173 -2.43 -2.75 4.47
CA PHE A 173 -1.93 -1.71 5.34
C PHE A 173 -2.72 -0.41 5.22
N ARG A 174 -2.83 0.29 6.35
CA ARG A 174 -3.04 1.74 6.40
C ARG A 174 -1.70 2.37 6.73
N VAL A 175 -1.29 3.37 5.96
CA VAL A 175 0.07 3.92 6.03
C VAL A 175 0.04 5.39 6.40
N TYR A 176 0.87 5.76 7.37
CA TYR A 176 1.05 7.14 7.82
C TYR A 176 2.42 7.66 7.34
N GLN A 177 2.46 8.89 6.83
CA GLN A 177 3.71 9.59 6.49
C GLN A 177 4.39 10.21 7.71
N ASP A 178 3.61 10.51 8.74
CA ASP A 178 4.07 11.11 9.97
C ASP A 178 3.24 10.60 11.15
N PHE A 179 3.88 10.58 12.31
CA PHE A 179 3.26 10.28 13.60
C PHE A 179 3.71 11.38 14.56
N ASN A 180 2.98 12.50 14.58
CA ASN A 180 3.18 13.55 15.55
C ASN A 180 2.06 13.49 16.59
N THR A 181 2.39 13.09 17.82
CA THR A 181 1.41 12.87 18.90
C THR A 181 0.87 14.16 19.52
N THR A 182 1.47 15.31 19.21
CA THR A 182 1.10 16.62 19.79
C THR A 182 -0.08 17.29 19.09
N GLU A 183 -0.38 16.93 17.85
CA GLU A 183 -1.51 17.45 17.09
C GLU A 183 -2.38 16.27 16.68
N ASN A 184 -3.57 16.16 17.29
CA ASN A 184 -4.44 14.98 17.32
C ASN A 184 -5.06 14.55 15.96
N VAL A 185 -4.30 14.52 14.88
CA VAL A 185 -4.79 14.18 13.54
C VAL A 185 -3.85 13.17 12.86
N LEU A 186 -3.95 11.93 13.32
CA LEU A 186 -3.36 10.77 12.63
C LEU A 186 -4.25 10.39 11.44
N HIS A 187 -4.06 11.07 10.31
CA HIS A 187 -4.66 10.62 9.06
C HIS A 187 -3.65 9.74 8.33
N SER A 188 -3.89 8.43 8.32
CA SER A 188 -3.19 7.57 7.35
C SER A 188 -3.56 8.07 5.96
N GLU A 189 -2.56 8.37 5.13
CA GLU A 189 -2.77 8.92 3.79
C GLU A 189 -3.15 7.82 2.81
N TYR A 190 -2.45 6.69 2.88
CA TYR A 190 -2.64 5.58 1.96
C TYR A 190 -3.35 4.40 2.62
N LEU A 191 -4.24 3.78 1.86
CA LEU A 191 -4.63 2.39 2.03
C LEU A 191 -3.86 1.57 0.99
N VAL A 192 -2.95 0.74 1.47
CA VAL A 192 -2.05 -0.07 0.63
C VAL A 192 -2.61 -1.47 0.47
N LYS A 193 -2.78 -1.90 -0.78
CA LYS A 193 -3.10 -3.27 -1.16
C LYS A 193 -1.87 -3.91 -1.78
N VAL A 194 -1.48 -5.08 -1.30
CA VAL A 194 -0.35 -5.85 -1.81
C VAL A 194 -0.85 -6.84 -2.84
N ILE A 195 -0.35 -6.75 -4.06
CA ILE A 195 -0.75 -7.63 -5.16
C ILE A 195 0.48 -8.12 -5.91
N LYS A 196 0.37 -9.26 -6.59
CA LYS A 196 1.43 -9.76 -7.46
C LYS A 196 1.40 -9.04 -8.81
N SER A 197 2.52 -8.95 -9.51
CA SER A 197 2.61 -8.36 -10.86
C SER A 197 1.66 -8.99 -11.87
N GLU A 198 1.41 -10.29 -11.74
CA GLU A 198 0.48 -11.06 -12.57
C GLU A 198 -1.00 -10.88 -12.18
N HIS A 199 -1.30 -10.05 -11.17
CA HIS A 199 -2.67 -9.80 -10.77
C HIS A 199 -3.45 -9.16 -11.93
N VAL A 200 -4.66 -9.65 -12.16
CA VAL A 200 -5.57 -9.12 -13.16
C VAL A 200 -6.81 -8.64 -12.44
N PHE A 201 -6.98 -7.32 -12.37
CA PHE A 201 -8.15 -6.72 -11.76
C PHE A 201 -9.39 -6.95 -12.63
N SER A 202 -10.53 -7.18 -12.00
CA SER A 202 -11.78 -6.74 -12.62
C SER A 202 -11.93 -5.22 -12.42
N THR A 203 -12.54 -4.53 -13.38
CA THR A 203 -12.89 -3.10 -13.21
C THR A 203 -13.72 -2.85 -11.95
N LYS A 204 -14.62 -3.78 -11.59
CA LYS A 204 -15.43 -3.73 -10.36
C LYS A 204 -14.56 -3.80 -9.09
N GLU A 205 -13.57 -4.68 -9.06
CA GLU A 205 -12.61 -4.78 -7.95
C GLU A 205 -11.80 -3.49 -7.79
N LEU A 206 -11.25 -2.95 -8.89
CA LEU A 206 -10.50 -1.69 -8.87
C LEU A 206 -11.37 -0.54 -8.34
N SER A 207 -12.58 -0.40 -8.89
CA SER A 207 -13.55 0.63 -8.51
C SER A 207 -13.95 0.51 -7.03
N LEU A 208 -14.16 -0.72 -6.52
CA LEU A 208 -14.49 -0.95 -5.13
C LEU A 208 -13.35 -0.52 -4.19
N ASN A 209 -12.11 -0.89 -4.49
CA ASN A 209 -10.94 -0.48 -3.71
C ASN A 209 -10.85 1.05 -3.63
N VAL A 210 -10.94 1.74 -4.78
CA VAL A 210 -10.87 3.20 -4.84
C VAL A 210 -12.02 3.85 -4.08
N ARG A 211 -13.26 3.36 -4.26
CA ARG A 211 -14.45 3.88 -3.58
C ARG A 211 -14.35 3.74 -2.06
N LEU A 212 -13.85 2.61 -1.57
CA LEU A 212 -13.63 2.38 -0.14
C LEU A 212 -12.65 3.41 0.43
N ALA A 213 -11.52 3.64 -0.24
CA ALA A 213 -10.53 4.62 0.22
C ALA A 213 -11.09 6.05 0.21
N VAL A 214 -11.79 6.44 -0.87
CA VAL A 214 -12.46 7.76 -0.97
C VAL A 214 -13.46 7.96 0.17
N GLY A 215 -14.26 6.94 0.50
CA GLY A 215 -15.26 7.00 1.57
C GLY A 215 -14.68 7.29 2.96
N VAL A 216 -13.42 6.94 3.19
CA VAL A 216 -12.70 7.21 4.45
C VAL A 216 -11.64 8.32 4.30
N ARG A 217 -11.72 9.12 3.23
CA ARG A 217 -10.80 10.22 2.90
C ARG A 217 -9.33 9.78 2.87
N LYS A 218 -9.07 8.67 2.16
CA LYS A 218 -7.74 8.09 1.94
C LYS A 218 -7.52 7.82 0.47
N ARG A 219 -6.26 7.60 0.12
CA ARG A 219 -5.82 7.33 -1.25
C ARG A 219 -5.50 5.85 -1.41
N THR A 220 -5.87 5.27 -2.54
CA THR A 220 -5.58 3.85 -2.82
C THR A 220 -4.20 3.73 -3.42
N LEU A 221 -3.35 2.91 -2.81
CA LEU A 221 -2.00 2.65 -3.30
C LEU A 221 -1.81 1.15 -3.50
N PHE A 222 -1.61 0.71 -4.73
CA PHE A 222 -1.27 -0.68 -5.01
C PHE A 222 0.24 -0.84 -4.93
N ALA A 223 0.68 -1.75 -4.06
CA ALA A 223 2.05 -2.23 -4.03
C ALA A 223 2.10 -3.49 -4.91
N ILE A 224 2.53 -3.32 -6.16
CA ILE A 224 2.60 -4.37 -7.17
C ILE A 224 3.97 -5.03 -7.07
N VAL A 225 3.97 -6.27 -6.59
CA VAL A 225 5.17 -7.02 -6.22
C VAL A 225 5.52 -7.98 -7.35
N ASP A 226 6.72 -7.80 -7.90
CA ASP A 226 7.36 -8.71 -8.86
C ASP A 226 8.55 -9.38 -8.17
N GLY A 227 8.36 -10.64 -7.75
CA GLY A 227 9.32 -11.34 -6.90
C GLY A 227 9.52 -10.65 -5.53
N SER A 228 10.64 -10.94 -4.85
CA SER A 228 10.81 -10.49 -3.45
C SER A 228 11.29 -9.04 -3.27
N SER A 229 11.82 -8.41 -4.33
CA SER A 229 12.58 -7.16 -4.20
C SER A 229 12.14 -6.02 -5.14
N ASN A 230 11.31 -6.29 -6.14
CA ASN A 230 10.81 -5.26 -7.05
C ASN A 230 9.36 -4.91 -6.69
N ILE A 231 9.12 -3.65 -6.35
CA ILE A 231 7.79 -3.15 -5.95
C ILE A 231 7.50 -1.88 -6.74
N ARG A 232 6.52 -1.94 -7.64
CA ARG A 232 5.92 -0.76 -8.27
C ARG A 232 4.80 -0.24 -7.38
N TRP A 233 4.74 1.07 -7.22
CA TRP A 233 3.74 1.72 -6.38
C TRP A 233 2.80 2.54 -7.26
N VAL A 234 1.60 2.03 -7.50
CA VAL A 234 0.63 2.71 -8.34
C VAL A 234 -0.47 3.30 -7.48
N LEU A 235 -0.49 4.62 -7.44
CA LEU A 235 -1.53 5.41 -6.82
C LEU A 235 -2.73 5.48 -7.77
N VAL A 236 -3.92 5.17 -7.25
CA VAL A 236 -5.17 5.23 -8.04
C VAL A 236 -6.19 6.10 -7.34
N GLU A 237 -6.64 7.14 -8.03
CA GLU A 237 -7.53 8.16 -7.48
C GLU A 237 -8.72 8.38 -8.40
N ARG A 238 -9.91 8.51 -7.81
CA ARG A 238 -11.09 8.94 -8.57
C ARG A 238 -10.91 10.42 -8.91
N VAL A 239 -11.07 10.75 -10.19
CA VAL A 239 -11.00 12.14 -10.67
C VAL A 239 -12.31 12.53 -11.33
N THR A 240 -12.58 13.83 -11.36
CA THR A 240 -13.64 14.45 -12.14
C THR A 240 -12.94 15.34 -13.18
N PRO A 241 -12.76 14.87 -14.43
CA PRO A 241 -11.95 15.54 -15.45
C PRO A 241 -12.35 16.99 -15.78
#